data_AF-A0A7C5PM50-F1
#
_entry.id   AF-A0A7C5PM50-F1
#
_cell.length_a   1.000
_cell.length_b   1.000
_cell.length_c   1.000
_cell.angle_alpha   90.00
_cell.angle_beta   90.00
_cell.angle_gamma   90.00
#
_symmetry.space_group_name_H-M   'P 1'
#
loop_
_entity.id
_entity.type
_entity.pdbx_description
1 polymer ?
#
loop_
_entity_poly.entity_id
_entity_poly.type
_entity_poly.pdbx_seq_one_letter_code
_entity_poly.pdbx_strand_id
1 'polypeptide(L)'
;MRCDECRKLIELEELGMITSKQLSELETHIANCPECLYLRQRSQRLTNSLKNLPILSPPENLFSLILYRIEKEEFIKNCITFFVFMFFALLIGSVFLNNINYSIFSVEIEESVFYIFSLVWEIFCNNIFLIYLLIGSILLFIVFSVYKKRKELLS
;
A
#
# COMPACT_ATOMS: atom_id res chain seq x y z
N MET A 1 -11.85 -36.74 -8.66
CA MET A 1 -10.96 -36.48 -7.51
C MET A 1 -10.73 -37.77 -6.74
N ARG A 2 -9.48 -38.03 -6.33
CA ARG A 2 -9.12 -39.18 -5.48
C ARG A 2 -9.30 -38.84 -3.99
N CYS A 3 -9.47 -39.83 -3.12
CA CYS A 3 -9.63 -39.61 -1.68
C CYS A 3 -8.45 -38.85 -1.06
N ASP A 4 -7.22 -39.06 -1.54
CA ASP A 4 -6.03 -38.35 -1.05
C ASP A 4 -6.06 -36.85 -1.39
N GLU A 5 -6.58 -36.50 -2.57
CA GLU A 5 -6.77 -35.11 -2.99
C GLU A 5 -7.89 -34.46 -2.19
N CYS A 6 -8.97 -35.21 -1.93
CA CYS A 6 -10.10 -34.78 -1.10
C CYS A 6 -9.62 -34.39 0.31
N ARG A 7 -8.75 -35.20 0.94
CA ARG A 7 -8.18 -34.90 2.26
C ARG A 7 -7.46 -33.56 2.29
N LYS A 8 -6.64 -33.26 1.27
CA LYS A 8 -5.96 -31.97 1.15
C LYS A 8 -6.95 -30.81 0.98
N LEU A 9 -8.01 -30.99 0.21
CA LEU A 9 -9.04 -29.96 0.05
C LEU A 9 -9.82 -29.71 1.34
N ILE A 10 -10.09 -30.74 2.15
CA ILE A 10 -10.71 -30.58 3.47
C ILE A 10 -9.82 -29.73 4.38
N GLU A 11 -8.50 -29.95 4.39
CA GLU A 11 -7.56 -29.12 5.16
C GLU A 11 -7.57 -27.65 4.69
N LEU A 12 -7.58 -27.42 3.38
CA LEU A 12 -7.66 -26.08 2.80
C LEU A 12 -8.99 -25.38 3.08
N GLU A 13 -10.09 -26.14 3.16
CA GLU A 13 -11.41 -25.63 3.55
C GLU A 13 -11.38 -25.08 4.98
N GLU A 14 -10.85 -25.83 5.94
CA GLU A 14 -10.76 -25.41 7.35
C GLU A 14 -9.86 -24.18 7.56
N LEU A 15 -8.85 -23.99 6.71
CA LEU A 15 -7.97 -22.83 6.70
C LEU A 15 -8.57 -21.60 5.99
N GLY A 16 -9.72 -21.74 5.33
CA GLY A 16 -10.33 -20.67 4.53
C GLY A 16 -9.56 -20.34 3.25
N MET A 17 -8.70 -21.24 2.77
CA MET A 17 -7.85 -21.05 1.58
C MET A 17 -8.39 -21.77 0.33
N ILE A 18 -9.54 -22.42 0.43
CA ILE A 18 -10.15 -23.15 -0.67
C ILE A 18 -10.80 -22.17 -1.68
N THR A 19 -10.61 -22.44 -2.97
CA THR A 19 -11.28 -21.68 -4.04
C THR A 19 -12.71 -22.20 -4.27
N SER A 20 -13.59 -21.37 -4.84
CA SER A 20 -14.98 -21.76 -5.14
C SER A 20 -15.08 -23.01 -6.04
N LYS A 21 -14.18 -23.12 -7.03
CA LYS A 21 -14.11 -24.28 -7.92
C LYS A 21 -13.73 -25.56 -7.14
N GLN A 22 -12.70 -25.49 -6.32
CA GLN A 22 -12.26 -26.62 -5.49
C GLN A 22 -13.34 -27.04 -4.49
N LEU A 23 -14.08 -26.08 -3.92
CA LEU A 23 -15.19 -26.36 -3.03
C LEU A 23 -16.29 -27.16 -3.74
N SER A 24 -16.67 -26.79 -4.96
CA SER A 24 -17.68 -27.55 -5.72
C SER A 24 -17.22 -28.98 -6.06
N GLU A 25 -15.94 -29.17 -6.39
CA GLU A 25 -15.35 -30.48 -6.68
C GLU A 25 -15.31 -31.36 -5.42
N LEU A 26 -15.00 -30.74 -4.26
CA LEU A 26 -15.02 -31.37 -2.96
C LEU A 26 -16.42 -31.83 -2.56
N GLU A 27 -17.43 -30.97 -2.70
CA GLU A 27 -18.83 -31.29 -2.41
C GLU A 27 -19.34 -32.46 -3.26
N THR A 28 -19.00 -32.44 -4.55
CA THR A 28 -19.38 -33.51 -5.50
C THR A 28 -18.77 -34.85 -5.09
N HIS A 29 -17.51 -34.88 -4.65
CA HIS A 29 -16.87 -36.12 -4.21
C HIS A 29 -17.43 -36.62 -2.88
N ILE A 30 -17.64 -35.72 -1.92
CA ILE A 30 -18.14 -36.06 -0.58
C ILE A 30 -19.56 -36.61 -0.62
N ALA A 31 -20.41 -36.11 -1.51
CA ALA A 31 -21.75 -36.65 -1.74
C ALA A 31 -21.72 -38.14 -2.15
N ASN A 32 -20.63 -38.60 -2.76
CA ASN A 32 -20.48 -39.94 -3.31
C ASN A 32 -19.49 -40.83 -2.51
N CYS A 33 -18.82 -40.30 -1.48
CA CYS A 33 -17.81 -41.02 -0.71
C CYS A 33 -18.05 -40.88 0.81
N PRO A 34 -18.63 -41.91 1.46
CA PRO A 34 -18.94 -41.87 2.89
C PRO A 34 -17.72 -41.67 3.80
N GLU A 35 -16.57 -42.22 3.41
CA GLU A 35 -15.32 -42.07 4.17
C GLU A 35 -14.86 -40.60 4.19
N CYS A 36 -14.88 -39.94 3.03
CA CYS A 36 -14.52 -38.53 2.93
C CYS A 36 -15.54 -37.61 3.62
N LEU A 37 -16.83 -37.97 3.61
CA LEU A 37 -17.86 -37.28 4.38
C LEU A 37 -17.56 -37.33 5.89
N TYR A 38 -17.25 -38.52 6.40
CA TYR A 38 -16.89 -38.69 7.81
C TYR A 38 -15.63 -37.89 8.18
N LEU A 39 -14.61 -37.89 7.32
CA LEU A 39 -13.39 -37.11 7.52
C LEU A 39 -13.68 -35.61 7.60
N ARG A 40 -14.48 -35.05 6.69
CA ARG A 40 -14.87 -33.63 6.73
C ARG A 40 -15.63 -33.29 8.01
N GLN A 41 -16.61 -34.11 8.40
CA GLN A 41 -17.35 -33.90 9.65
C GLN A 41 -16.46 -33.96 10.90
N ARG A 42 -15.50 -34.88 10.93
CA ARG A 42 -14.52 -34.99 12.02
C ARG A 42 -13.64 -33.74 12.08
N SER A 43 -13.16 -33.26 10.93
CA SER A 43 -12.37 -32.04 10.82
C SER A 43 -13.12 -30.83 11.37
N GLN A 44 -14.36 -30.62 10.94
CA GLN A 44 -15.22 -29.53 11.41
C GLN A 44 -15.45 -29.58 12.92
N ARG A 45 -15.66 -30.77 13.50
CA ARG A 45 -15.79 -30.92 14.97
C ARG A 45 -14.52 -30.53 15.69
N LEU A 46 -13.35 -30.90 15.17
CA LEU A 46 -12.06 -30.51 15.74
C LEU A 46 -11.86 -29.00 15.66
N THR A 47 -12.11 -28.38 14.51
CA THR A 47 -12.03 -26.93 14.32
C THR A 47 -12.96 -26.19 15.28
N ASN A 48 -14.20 -26.65 15.44
CA ASN A 48 -15.14 -26.05 16.38
C ASN A 48 -14.68 -26.21 17.83
N SER A 49 -14.08 -27.35 18.18
CA SER A 49 -13.50 -27.57 19.51
C SER A 49 -12.32 -26.63 19.78
N LEU A 50 -11.48 -26.39 18.76
CA LEU A 50 -10.37 -25.43 18.84
C LEU A 50 -10.85 -23.99 18.96
N LYS A 51 -11.93 -23.61 18.27
CA LYS A 51 -12.56 -22.28 18.39
C LYS A 51 -13.12 -22.02 19.79
N ASN A 52 -13.50 -23.08 20.50
CA ASN A 52 -14.01 -23.00 21.87
C ASN A 52 -12.91 -22.99 22.94
N LEU A 53 -11.62 -22.98 22.54
CA LEU A 53 -10.53 -22.78 23.49
C LEU A 53 -10.65 -21.40 24.14
N PRO A 54 -10.20 -21.26 25.40
CA PRO A 54 -10.24 -19.98 26.10
C PRO A 54 -9.50 -18.93 25.26
N ILE A 55 -10.21 -17.85 24.94
CA ILE A 55 -9.67 -16.72 24.19
C ILE A 55 -8.58 -16.11 25.08
N LEU A 56 -7.32 -16.29 24.67
CA LEU A 56 -6.22 -15.53 25.25
C LEU A 56 -6.50 -14.05 24.97
N SER A 57 -6.52 -13.24 26.03
CA SER A 57 -6.64 -11.80 25.88
C SER A 57 -5.52 -11.31 24.96
N PRO A 58 -5.83 -10.60 23.87
CA PRO A 58 -4.81 -10.04 23.02
C PRO A 58 -3.91 -9.10 23.85
N PRO A 59 -2.63 -8.94 23.48
CA PRO A 59 -1.77 -7.95 24.11
C PRO A 59 -2.44 -6.57 24.06
N GLU A 60 -2.36 -5.81 25.16
CA GLU A 60 -3.06 -4.51 25.31
C GLU A 60 -2.80 -3.54 24.15
N ASN A 61 -1.61 -3.62 23.53
CA ASN A 61 -1.18 -2.73 22.44
C ASN A 61 -1.36 -3.34 21.04
N LEU A 62 -1.97 -4.51 20.90
CA LEU A 62 -2.08 -5.17 19.60
C LEU A 62 -2.90 -4.33 18.61
N PHE A 63 -4.02 -3.78 19.06
CA PHE A 63 -4.90 -2.98 18.21
C PHE A 63 -4.21 -1.69 17.73
N SER A 64 -3.52 -0.99 18.63
CA SER A 64 -2.73 0.20 18.28
C SER A 64 -1.57 -0.13 17.34
N LEU A 65 -0.92 -1.28 17.52
CA LEU A 65 0.17 -1.72 16.64
C LEU A 65 -0.33 -2.07 15.23
N ILE A 66 -1.51 -2.67 15.12
CA ILE A 66 -2.14 -2.98 13.83
C ILE A 66 -2.54 -1.69 13.12
N LEU A 67 -3.23 -0.77 13.80
CA LEU A 67 -3.60 0.53 13.24
C LEU A 67 -2.38 1.31 12.76
N TYR A 68 -1.34 1.38 13.59
CA TYR A 68 -0.08 2.03 13.23
C TYR A 68 0.55 1.43 11.96
N ARG A 69 0.50 0.10 11.78
CA ARG A 69 1.02 -0.54 10.57
C ARG A 69 0.20 -0.18 9.34
N ILE A 70 -1.13 -0.21 9.44
CA ILE A 70 -2.03 0.14 8.33
C ILE A 70 -1.83 1.59 7.91
N GLU A 71 -1.85 2.52 8.88
CA GLU A 71 -1.63 3.95 8.63
C GLU A 71 -0.24 4.22 8.03
N LYS A 72 0.79 3.51 8.50
CA LYS A 72 2.14 3.62 7.96
C LYS A 72 2.23 3.16 6.52
N GLU A 73 1.60 2.05 6.16
CA GLU A 73 1.58 1.54 4.79
C GLU A 73 0.85 2.49 3.84
N GLU A 74 -0.30 3.03 4.28
CA GLU A 74 -1.06 4.03 3.52
C GLU A 74 -0.28 5.34 3.35
N PHE A 75 0.37 5.81 4.41
CA PHE A 75 1.25 6.99 4.36
C PHE A 75 2.40 6.79 3.36
N ILE A 76 3.10 5.65 3.43
CA ILE A 76 4.22 5.35 2.50
C ILE A 76 3.72 5.34 1.06
N LYS A 77 2.58 4.69 0.80
CA LYS A 77 1.97 4.64 -0.54
C LYS A 77 1.66 6.04 -1.05
N ASN A 78 1.01 6.87 -0.24
CA ASN A 78 0.66 8.25 -0.59
C ASN A 78 1.90 9.11 -0.85
N CYS A 79 2.96 8.96 -0.04
CA CYS A 79 4.24 9.64 -0.28
C CYS A 79 4.86 9.23 -1.61
N ILE A 80 4.93 7.93 -1.92
CA ILE A 80 5.49 7.45 -3.19
C ILE A 80 4.69 8.02 -4.37
N THR A 81 3.35 7.95 -4.32
CA THR A 81 2.49 8.50 -5.37
C THR A 81 2.71 10.00 -5.56
N PHE A 82 2.82 10.76 -4.47
CA PHE A 82 3.08 12.19 -4.50
C PHE A 82 4.44 12.52 -5.14
N PHE A 83 5.52 11.87 -4.71
CA PHE A 83 6.86 12.12 -5.27
C PHE A 83 6.95 11.76 -6.75
N VAL A 84 6.33 10.65 -7.16
CA VAL A 84 6.27 10.27 -8.57
C VAL A 84 5.51 11.32 -9.38
N PHE A 85 4.33 11.76 -8.91
CA PHE A 85 3.56 12.79 -9.60
C PHE A 85 4.32 14.11 -9.75
N MET A 86 4.96 14.59 -8.67
CA MET A 86 5.76 15.81 -8.71
C MET A 86 6.95 15.70 -9.66
N PHE A 87 7.63 14.55 -9.69
CA PHE A 87 8.71 14.30 -10.63
C PHE A 87 8.22 14.34 -12.09
N PHE A 88 7.09 13.69 -12.38
CA PHE A 88 6.48 13.75 -13.71
C PHE A 88 6.07 15.17 -14.11
N ALA A 89 5.45 15.94 -13.21
CA ALA A 89 5.05 17.31 -13.48
C ALA A 89 6.26 18.20 -13.81
N LEU A 90 7.35 18.06 -13.03
CA LEU A 90 8.60 18.78 -13.27
C LEU A 90 9.25 18.37 -14.60
N LEU A 91 9.24 17.08 -14.93
CA LEU A 91 9.85 16.56 -16.16
C LEU A 91 9.07 17.05 -17.38
N ILE A 92 7.73 16.99 -17.34
CA ILE A 92 6.85 17.55 -18.38
C ILE A 92 7.10 19.06 -18.51
N GLY A 93 7.10 19.81 -17.41
CA GLY A 93 7.40 21.24 -17.41
C GLY A 93 8.76 21.56 -18.04
N SER A 94 9.80 20.78 -17.72
CA SER A 94 11.13 20.97 -18.30
C SER A 94 11.19 20.68 -19.81
N VAL A 95 10.45 19.67 -20.29
CA VAL A 95 10.36 19.33 -21.71
C VAL A 95 9.61 20.40 -22.49
N PHE A 96 8.54 20.98 -21.93
CA PHE A 96 7.86 22.12 -22.52
C PHE A 96 8.76 23.35 -22.56
N LEU A 97 9.44 23.69 -21.45
CA LEU A 97 10.36 24.83 -21.38
C LEU A 97 11.57 24.72 -22.31
N ASN A 98 12.11 23.52 -22.53
CA ASN A 98 13.23 23.31 -23.45
C ASN A 98 12.84 23.31 -24.94
N ASN A 99 11.58 23.04 -25.27
CA ASN A 99 11.09 23.03 -26.65
C ASN A 99 10.37 24.32 -27.06
N ILE A 100 10.25 25.28 -26.14
CA ILE A 100 9.73 26.61 -26.44
C ILE A 100 10.78 27.41 -27.22
N ASN A 101 10.42 27.86 -28.41
CA ASN A 101 11.16 28.88 -29.14
C ASN A 101 10.79 30.25 -28.54
N TYR A 102 11.64 30.76 -27.65
CA TYR A 102 11.43 32.00 -26.90
C TYR A 102 11.28 33.27 -27.78
N SER A 103 11.50 33.16 -29.10
CA SER A 103 11.28 34.23 -30.06
C SER A 103 9.80 34.43 -30.48
N ILE A 104 8.89 33.54 -30.06
CA ILE A 104 7.46 33.55 -30.43
C ILE A 104 6.58 34.22 -29.36
N PHE A 105 7.11 34.50 -28.17
CA PHE A 105 6.32 35.08 -27.07
C PHE A 105 6.18 36.60 -27.25
N SER A 106 4.96 37.06 -27.59
CA SER A 106 4.54 38.44 -27.36
C SER A 106 4.23 38.64 -25.87
N VAL A 107 4.34 39.88 -25.39
CA VAL A 107 4.14 40.30 -23.98
C VAL A 107 2.81 39.78 -23.37
N GLU A 108 1.78 39.56 -24.18
CA GLU A 108 0.47 39.02 -23.75
C GLU A 108 0.52 37.53 -23.32
N ILE A 109 1.49 36.75 -23.82
CA ILE A 109 1.66 35.35 -23.43
C ILE A 109 2.47 35.23 -22.12
N GLU A 110 3.38 36.18 -21.85
CA GLU A 110 4.09 36.25 -20.58
C GLU A 110 3.13 36.50 -19.41
N GLU A 111 2.16 37.41 -19.55
CA GLU A 111 1.17 37.67 -18.51
C GLU A 111 0.28 36.46 -18.20
N SER A 112 -0.08 35.67 -19.22
CA SER A 112 -0.93 34.49 -19.04
C SER A 112 -0.17 33.29 -18.45
N VAL A 113 1.12 33.13 -18.77
CA VAL A 113 2.00 32.17 -18.06
C VAL A 113 2.24 32.61 -16.61
N PHE A 114 2.42 33.91 -16.36
CA PHE A 114 2.55 34.46 -15.01
C PHE A 114 1.27 34.27 -14.21
N TYR A 115 0.09 34.36 -14.85
CA TYR A 115 -1.20 34.13 -14.20
C TYR A 115 -1.41 32.66 -13.84
N ILE A 116 -1.05 31.72 -14.72
CA ILE A 116 -1.09 30.27 -14.41
C ILE A 116 -0.09 29.95 -13.30
N PHE A 117 1.13 30.50 -13.36
CA PHE A 117 2.12 30.34 -12.31
C PHE A 117 1.66 30.93 -10.98
N SER A 118 1.04 32.12 -10.99
CA SER A 118 0.48 32.76 -9.81
C SER A 118 -0.69 31.98 -9.22
N LEU A 119 -1.58 31.42 -10.05
CA LEU A 119 -2.69 30.58 -9.60
C LEU A 119 -2.18 29.26 -8.99
N VAL A 120 -1.19 28.63 -9.63
CA VAL A 120 -0.53 27.43 -9.09
C VAL A 120 0.23 27.77 -7.80
N TRP A 121 0.88 28.93 -7.73
CA TRP A 121 1.59 29.43 -6.56
C TRP A 121 0.65 29.79 -5.42
N GLU A 122 -0.53 30.33 -5.71
CA GLU A 122 -1.58 30.67 -4.73
C GLU A 122 -2.25 29.40 -4.19
N ILE A 123 -2.47 28.39 -5.05
CA ILE A 123 -2.88 27.03 -4.63
C ILE A 123 -1.78 26.39 -3.77
N PHE A 124 -0.51 26.60 -4.10
CA PHE A 124 0.63 26.08 -3.33
C PHE A 124 0.78 26.80 -1.97
N CYS A 125 0.59 28.12 -1.93
CA CYS A 125 0.64 28.95 -0.71
C CYS A 125 -0.56 28.73 0.22
N ASN A 126 -1.76 28.53 -0.32
CA ASN A 126 -2.95 28.17 0.47
C ASN A 126 -2.86 26.75 1.06
N ASN A 127 -2.05 25.88 0.46
CA ASN A 127 -1.68 24.59 1.04
C ASN A 127 -0.38 24.72 1.86
N ILE A 128 -0.43 25.56 2.90
CA ILE A 128 0.66 25.80 3.88
C ILE A 128 1.32 24.49 4.34
N PHE A 129 0.55 23.40 4.45
CA PHE A 129 1.03 22.06 4.78
C PHE A 129 2.07 21.50 3.78
N LEU A 130 1.90 21.74 2.49
CA LEU A 130 2.79 21.28 1.41
C LEU A 130 4.12 22.04 1.42
N ILE A 131 4.08 23.35 1.71
CA ILE A 131 5.29 24.17 1.91
C ILE A 131 6.07 23.67 3.13
N TYR A 132 5.39 23.40 4.25
CA TYR A 132 6.05 22.82 5.43
C TYR A 132 6.60 21.41 5.19
N LEU A 133 5.95 20.59 4.37
CA LEU A 133 6.46 19.27 3.94
C LEU A 133 7.70 19.40 3.05
N LEU A 134 7.72 20.37 2.14
CA LEU A 134 8.86 20.62 1.26
C LEU A 134 10.04 21.17 2.05
N ILE A 135 9.82 22.15 2.94
CA ILE A 135 10.82 22.68 3.87
C ILE A 135 11.32 21.56 4.80
N GLY A 136 10.41 20.74 5.33
CA GLY A 136 10.72 19.61 6.21
C GLY A 136 11.60 18.57 5.53
N SER A 137 11.29 18.19 4.28
CA SER A 137 12.06 17.21 3.51
C SER A 137 13.46 17.73 3.13
N ILE A 138 13.59 19.02 2.81
CA ILE A 138 14.89 19.67 2.57
C ILE A 138 15.73 19.69 3.85
N LEU A 139 15.15 20.04 4.99
CA LEU A 139 15.85 20.04 6.29
C LEU A 139 16.32 18.62 6.67
N LEU A 140 15.47 17.60 6.47
CA LEU A 140 15.81 16.20 6.75
C LEU A 140 16.97 15.71 5.86
N PHE A 141 16.98 16.11 4.58
CA PHE A 141 18.05 15.80 3.65
C PHE A 141 19.39 16.45 4.05
N ILE A 142 19.36 17.71 4.48
CA ILE A 142 20.56 18.43 4.97
C ILE A 142 21.11 17.74 6.22
N VAL A 143 20.25 17.42 7.20
CA VAL A 143 20.66 16.74 8.45
C VAL A 143 21.28 15.38 8.14
N PHE A 144 20.67 14.59 7.25
CA PHE A 144 21.17 13.28 6.87
C PHE A 144 22.52 13.38 6.14
N SER A 145 22.68 14.36 5.25
CA SER A 145 23.91 14.59 4.50
C SER A 145 25.07 15.03 5.40
N VAL A 146 24.79 15.91 6.37
CA VAL A 146 25.77 16.35 7.38
C VAL A 146 26.16 15.20 8.32
N TYR A 147 25.19 14.39 8.75
CA TYR A 147 25.45 13.21 9.59
C TYR A 147 26.32 12.18 8.87
N LYS A 148 26.02 11.88 7.60
CA LYS A 148 26.80 10.97 6.77
C LYS A 148 28.25 11.46 6.61
N LYS A 149 28.43 12.74 6.28
CA LYS A 149 29.76 13.34 6.10
C LYS A 149 30.58 13.38 7.40
N ARG A 150 29.94 13.60 8.55
CA ARG A 150 30.60 13.49 9.87
C ARG A 150 31.03 12.06 10.20
N LYS A 151 30.21 11.07 9.84
CA LYS A 151 30.53 9.65 10.07
C LYS A 151 31.74 9.21 9.24
N GLU A 152 31.87 9.70 8.01
CA GLU A 152 33.02 9.44 7.12
C GLU A 152 34.32 10.13 7.58
N LEU A 153 34.23 11.23 8.33
CA LEU A 153 35.40 11.95 8.86
C LEU A 153 35.90 11.43 10.22
N LEU A 154 35.10 10.60 10.90
CA LEU A 154 35.42 10.01 12.21
C LEU A 154 35.82 8.52 12.11
N SER A 155 35.84 7.96 10.90
CA SER A 155 36.35 6.61 10.56
C SER A 155 37.69 6.69 9.86
#